data_AF-A0A5N8HKG0-F1
#
_entry.id   AF-A0A5N8HKG0-F1
#
_cell.length_a   1.000
_cell.length_b   1.000
_cell.length_c   1.000
_cell.angle_alpha   90.00
_cell.angle_beta   90.00
_cell.angle_gamma   90.00
#
_symmetry.space_group_name_H-M   'P 1'
#
loop_
_entity.id
_entity.type
_entity.pdbx_description
1 polymer ?
#
loop_
_entity_poly.entity_id
_entity_poly.type
_entity_poly.pdbx_seq_one_letter_code
_entity_poly.pdbx_strand_id
1 'polypeptide(L)'
;MNSRCALVSKIIPFSCVDGPGSRLALFLQGCNLRCKNCHNPWTMGRCNDCGECVPQCPHQALQIVDGNVLWNAAVCEQCDTCLKMCPQHATPMA
;
A
#
# COMPACT_ATOMS: atom_id res chain seq x y z
N MET A 1 4.12 23.29 -13.07
CA MET A 1 5.08 22.91 -12.00
C MET A 1 5.06 21.40 -11.87
N ASN A 2 6.11 20.72 -12.35
CA ASN A 2 6.28 19.29 -12.09
C ASN A 2 6.87 19.12 -10.69
N SER A 3 6.02 19.19 -9.68
CA SER A 3 6.40 18.76 -8.33
C SER A 3 6.72 17.27 -8.39
N ARG A 4 7.98 16.91 -8.19
CA ARG A 4 8.43 15.52 -8.14
C ARG A 4 8.02 14.91 -6.79
N CYS A 5 6.76 14.52 -6.69
CA CYS A 5 6.20 13.89 -5.50
C CYS A 5 5.93 12.40 -5.75
N ALA A 6 6.07 11.59 -4.71
CA ALA A 6 5.70 10.18 -4.71
C ALA A 6 4.84 9.88 -3.47
N LEU A 7 3.88 8.97 -3.63
CA LEU A 7 3.08 8.47 -2.52
C LEU A 7 3.88 7.40 -1.78
N VAL A 8 3.91 7.49 -0.45
CA VAL A 8 4.66 6.57 0.42
C VAL A 8 3.66 5.61 1.05
N SER A 9 3.73 4.34 0.63
CA SER A 9 2.84 3.27 1.12
C SER A 9 3.33 2.55 2.36
N LYS A 10 4.63 2.57 2.63
CA LYS A 10 5.21 1.93 3.82
C LYS A 10 6.54 2.58 4.15
N ILE A 11 6.79 2.73 5.44
CA ILE A 11 8.06 3.17 5.99
C ILE A 11 8.53 2.06 6.92
N ILE A 12 9.73 1.54 6.68
CA ILE A 12 10.41 0.58 7.55
C ILE A 12 11.60 1.32 8.18
N PRO A 13 11.50 1.77 9.45
CA PRO A 13 12.54 2.58 10.09
C PRO A 13 13.92 1.91 10.16
N PHE A 14 13.93 0.58 10.22
CA PHE A 14 15.14 -0.24 10.28
C PHE A 14 14.96 -1.51 9.44
N SER A 15 15.83 -1.68 8.45
CA SER A 15 15.92 -2.87 7.61
C SER A 15 17.39 -3.22 7.35
N CYS A 16 17.70 -4.51 7.48
CA CYS A 16 18.96 -5.11 7.02
C CYS A 16 18.75 -6.05 5.83
N VAL A 17 17.51 -6.14 5.33
CA VAL A 17 17.14 -7.00 4.18
C VAL A 17 17.00 -6.19 2.89
N ASP A 18 16.64 -4.90 3.00
CA ASP A 18 16.49 -3.98 1.87
C ASP A 18 17.83 -3.29 1.49
N GLY A 19 18.94 -3.99 1.69
CA GLY A 19 20.29 -3.55 1.34
C GLY A 19 21.30 -3.73 2.50
N PRO A 20 22.61 -3.58 2.22
CA PRO A 20 23.66 -3.80 3.23
C PRO A 20 23.62 -2.77 4.38
N GLY A 21 23.73 -3.26 5.62
CA GLY A 21 23.78 -2.45 6.84
C GLY A 21 22.41 -2.08 7.41
N SER A 22 22.37 -1.06 8.27
CA SER A 22 21.13 -0.53 8.86
C SER A 22 20.53 0.55 7.95
N ARG A 23 19.34 0.31 7.38
CA ARG A 23 18.68 1.22 6.44
C ARG A 23 17.28 1.60 6.88
N LEU A 24 16.88 2.83 6.56
CA LEU A 24 15.47 3.21 6.43
C LEU A 24 15.02 2.80 5.02
N ALA A 25 13.93 2.04 4.92
CA ALA A 25 13.34 1.70 3.63
C ALA A 25 11.99 2.42 3.45
N LEU A 26 11.84 3.07 2.30
CA LEU A 26 10.61 3.75 1.87
C LEU A 26 10.02 3.00 0.68
N PHE A 27 8.75 2.61 0.78
CA PHE A 27 8.02 1.94 -0.30
C PHE A 27 7.10 2.94 -0.99
N LEU A 28 7.31 3.12 -2.29
CA LEU A 28 6.58 4.10 -3.10
C LEU A 28 5.51 3.43 -3.96
N GLN A 29 4.47 4.18 -4.34
CA GLN A 29 3.40 3.71 -5.24
C GLN A 29 3.56 4.23 -6.66
N GLY A 30 3.08 3.42 -7.62
CA GLY A 30 3.12 3.73 -9.05
C GLY A 30 4.31 3.14 -9.79
N CYS A 31 4.81 1.97 -9.35
CA CYS A 31 5.85 1.24 -10.08
C CYS A 31 5.36 0.90 -11.50
N ASN A 32 6.06 1.40 -12.50
CA ASN A 32 5.75 1.19 -13.92
C ASN A 32 6.40 -0.09 -14.49
N LEU A 33 7.13 -0.85 -13.68
CA LEU A 33 7.68 -2.14 -14.08
C LEU A 33 6.60 -3.22 -14.06
N ARG A 34 6.76 -4.24 -14.91
CA ARG A 34 5.88 -5.41 -15.04
C ARG A 34 6.69 -6.70 -14.93
N CYS A 35 7.42 -6.82 -13.82
CA CYS A 35 8.30 -7.95 -13.55
C CYS A 35 7.49 -9.26 -13.52
N LYS A 36 8.02 -10.33 -14.16
CA LYS A 36 7.36 -11.65 -14.18
C LYS A 36 7.10 -12.22 -12.79
N ASN A 37 8.00 -11.95 -11.84
CA ASN A 37 7.87 -12.36 -10.44
C ASN A 37 8.00 -11.12 -9.54
N CYS A 38 6.98 -10.26 -9.55
CA CYS A 38 6.98 -9.04 -8.76
C CYS A 38 6.91 -9.36 -7.26
N HIS A 39 7.88 -8.88 -6.47
CA HIS A 39 7.89 -9.10 -5.03
C HIS A 39 6.84 -8.25 -4.29
N ASN A 40 6.52 -7.07 -4.83
CA ASN A 40 5.58 -6.11 -4.23
C ASN A 40 4.54 -5.65 -5.27
N PRO A 41 3.67 -6.56 -5.78
CA PRO A 41 2.75 -6.23 -6.87
C PRO A 41 1.80 -5.08 -6.52
N TRP A 42 1.40 -4.96 -5.25
CA TRP A 42 0.54 -3.89 -4.72
C TRP A 42 1.16 -2.48 -4.70
N THR A 43 2.35 -2.31 -5.27
CA THR A 43 3.00 -1.00 -5.48
C THR A 43 2.89 -0.50 -6.91
N MET A 44 2.31 -1.29 -7.82
CA MET A 44 2.18 -0.94 -9.23
C MET A 44 1.09 0.10 -9.48
N GLY A 45 -0.08 -0.07 -8.86
CA GLY A 45 -1.23 0.81 -9.00
C GLY A 45 -1.21 1.98 -8.03
N ARG A 46 -2.31 2.72 -8.03
CA ARG A 46 -2.67 3.68 -6.98
C ARG A 46 -4.09 3.38 -6.55
N CYS A 47 -4.38 3.55 -5.25
CA CYS A 47 -5.75 3.43 -4.77
C CYS A 47 -6.63 4.43 -5.54
N ASN A 48 -7.77 3.96 -6.02
CA ASN A 48 -8.79 4.77 -6.68
C ASN A 48 -10.11 4.76 -5.90
N ASP A 49 -10.03 4.39 -4.61
CA ASP A 49 -11.14 4.40 -3.66
C ASP A 49 -12.36 3.56 -4.06
N CYS A 50 -12.17 2.55 -4.92
CA CYS A 50 -13.26 1.66 -5.35
C CYS A 50 -13.95 0.88 -4.21
N GLY A 51 -13.35 0.79 -3.02
CA GLY A 51 -13.99 0.23 -1.84
C GLY A 51 -14.06 -1.30 -1.77
N GLU A 52 -13.65 -2.03 -2.81
CA GLU A 52 -13.71 -3.51 -2.86
C GLU A 52 -13.06 -4.19 -1.65
N CYS A 53 -11.98 -3.60 -1.11
CA CYS A 53 -11.28 -4.16 0.04
C CYS A 53 -11.96 -3.94 1.40
N VAL A 54 -12.89 -2.99 1.49
CA VAL A 54 -13.56 -2.61 2.74
C VAL A 54 -14.34 -3.78 3.36
N PRO A 55 -15.27 -4.46 2.65
CA PRO A 55 -16.04 -5.56 3.23
C PRO A 55 -15.21 -6.80 3.57
N GLN A 56 -14.00 -6.93 3.01
CA GLN A 56 -13.14 -8.09 3.24
C GLN A 56 -12.12 -7.89 4.35
N CYS A 57 -12.00 -6.68 4.92
CA CYS A 57 -11.06 -6.44 6.00
C CYS A 57 -11.50 -7.18 7.27
N PRO A 58 -10.78 -8.22 7.73
CA PRO A 58 -11.23 -9.03 8.86
C PRO A 58 -11.17 -8.28 10.20
N HIS A 59 -10.37 -7.21 10.27
CA HIS A 59 -10.22 -6.36 11.46
C HIS A 59 -11.04 -5.07 11.37
N GLN A 60 -11.85 -4.88 10.33
CA GLN A 60 -12.69 -3.68 10.17
C GLN A 60 -11.90 -2.35 10.19
N ALA A 61 -10.65 -2.38 9.74
CA ALA A 61 -9.74 -1.23 9.73
C ALA A 61 -9.94 -0.29 8.52
N LEU A 62 -10.88 -0.59 7.62
CA LEU A 62 -11.15 0.17 6.41
C LEU A 62 -12.62 0.60 6.40
N GLN A 63 -12.90 1.83 5.95
CA GLN A 63 -14.25 2.38 5.81
C GLN A 63 -14.32 3.28 4.58
N ILE A 64 -15.52 3.49 4.03
CA ILE A 64 -15.74 4.50 2.98
C ILE A 64 -16.31 5.76 3.64
N VAL A 65 -15.61 6.88 3.49
CA VAL A 65 -16.03 8.20 3.99
C VAL A 65 -15.88 9.21 2.86
N ASP A 66 -16.97 9.89 2.51
CA ASP A 66 -17.02 10.86 1.41
C ASP A 66 -16.48 10.32 0.07
N GLY A 67 -16.73 9.03 -0.19
CA GLY A 67 -16.26 8.34 -1.40
C GLY A 67 -14.79 7.92 -1.38
N ASN A 68 -14.06 8.13 -0.28
CA ASN A 68 -12.66 7.72 -0.12
C ASN A 68 -12.54 6.54 0.84
N VAL A 69 -11.58 5.65 0.59
CA VAL A 69 -11.26 4.55 1.52
C VAL A 69 -10.38 5.10 2.64
N LEU A 70 -10.96 5.23 3.82
CA LEU A 70 -10.26 5.61 5.05
C LEU A 70 -9.61 4.38 5.69
N TRP A 71 -8.31 4.44 5.94
CA TRP A 71 -7.57 3.44 6.68
C TRP A 71 -7.32 3.88 8.14
N ASN A 72 -7.72 3.03 9.09
CA ASN A 72 -7.42 3.22 10.51
C ASN A 72 -6.18 2.39 10.92
N ALA A 73 -5.05 3.07 11.06
CA ALA A 73 -3.78 2.46 11.43
C ALA A 73 -3.78 1.85 12.85
N ALA A 74 -4.61 2.34 13.78
CA ALA A 74 -4.68 1.82 15.14
C ALA A 74 -5.41 0.47 15.24
N VAL A 75 -6.23 0.13 14.24
CA VAL A 75 -7.02 -1.11 14.19
C VAL A 75 -6.41 -2.13 13.22
N CYS A 76 -5.65 -1.67 12.23
CA CYS A 76 -5.06 -2.54 11.21
C CYS A 76 -3.96 -3.45 11.78
N GLU A 77 -4.20 -4.76 11.74
CA GLU A 77 -3.21 -5.78 12.14
C GLU A 77 -2.25 -6.20 11.00
N GLN A 78 -2.23 -5.47 9.88
CA GLN A 78 -1.32 -5.72 8.75
C GLN A 78 -1.41 -7.16 8.17
N CYS A 79 -2.62 -7.71 8.08
CA CYS A 79 -2.88 -9.08 7.56
C CYS A 79 -2.77 -9.24 6.02
N ASP A 80 -2.54 -8.13 5.30
CA ASP A 80 -2.43 -8.05 3.84
C ASP A 80 -3.66 -8.48 3.02
N THR A 81 -4.82 -8.72 3.65
CA THR A 81 -6.06 -9.11 2.93
C THR A 81 -6.44 -8.09 1.87
N CYS A 82 -6.41 -6.79 2.20
CA CYS A 82 -6.72 -5.72 1.25
C CYS A 82 -5.74 -5.65 0.07
N LEU A 83 -4.47 -6.00 0.27
CA LEU A 83 -3.45 -6.00 -0.77
C LEU A 83 -3.68 -7.14 -1.77
N LYS A 84 -3.98 -8.34 -1.26
CA LYS A 84 -4.14 -9.57 -2.06
C LYS A 84 -5.32 -9.49 -3.01
N MET A 85 -6.39 -8.82 -2.60
CA MET A 85 -7.62 -8.74 -3.39
C MET A 85 -7.75 -7.49 -4.25
N CYS A 86 -6.87 -6.50 -4.08
CA CYS A 86 -7.03 -5.21 -4.75
C CYS A 86 -6.90 -5.37 -6.27
N PRO A 87 -7.96 -5.06 -7.06
CA PRO A 87 -7.91 -5.21 -8.51
C PRO A 87 -6.95 -4.22 -9.19
N GLN A 88 -6.62 -3.13 -8.49
CA GLN A 88 -5.68 -2.12 -8.98
C GLN A 88 -4.21 -2.49 -8.71
N HIS A 89 -3.94 -3.60 -8.00
CA HIS A 89 -2.62 -3.90 -7.45
C HIS A 89 -2.05 -2.69 -6.72
N ALA A 90 -2.84 -2.16 -5.79
CA ALA A 90 -2.53 -0.98 -5.00
C ALA A 90 -2.75 -1.27 -3.51
N THR A 91 -2.58 -0.23 -2.69
CA THR A 91 -2.87 -0.26 -1.25
C THR A 91 -3.66 0.98 -0.82
N PRO A 92 -4.62 0.85 0.11
CA PRO A 92 -5.30 1.99 0.72
C PRO A 92 -4.47 2.69 1.80
N MET A 93 -3.22 2.25 2.03
CA MET A 93 -2.34 2.75 3.10
C MET A 93 -1.32 3.79 2.61
N ALA A 94 -1.47 4.29 1.38
CA ALA A 94 -0.50 5.18 0.71
C ALA A 94 -0.93 6.64 0.64
#